data_AF-A0A318W6I1-F1
#
_entry.id   AF-A0A318W6I1-F1
#
_cell.length_a   1.000
_cell.length_b   1.000
_cell.length_c   1.000
_cell.angle_alpha   90.00
_cell.angle_beta   90.00
_cell.angle_gamma   90.00
#
_symmetry.space_group_name_H-M   'P 1'
#
loop_
_entity.id
_entity.type
_entity.pdbx_description
1 polymer ?
#
loop_
_entity_poly.entity_id
_entity_poly.type
_entity_poly.pdbx_seq_one_letter_code
_entity_poly.pdbx_strand_id
1 'polypeptide(L)'
;MATFTLTLHAPDPEQPELQTVSVDESGDELPEYGQVWVWDILYAQQLFALGDTQPAQDLKEILELWAVNMSSKVFQPHQHILNKGYLDLSENLKLVTDETERPAPADGDRRIEVQVTGQVGQMPEVAVSPESLEANDRVHLVLGLAQHFNYANDKFGRELPIHVLALRKYHADIQLPHTREAMDDGPMYAIQKAMEYFQAANQGTVQ
;
A
#
# COMPACT_ATOMS: atom_id res chain seq x y z
N MET A 1 -17.11 7.68 -7.24
CA MET A 1 -15.73 8.08 -6.95
C MET A 1 -15.45 7.77 -5.48
N ALA A 2 -14.40 7.00 -5.20
CA ALA A 2 -13.94 6.77 -3.83
C ALA A 2 -12.84 7.79 -3.47
N THR A 3 -12.72 8.16 -2.21
CA THR A 3 -11.69 9.10 -1.74
C THR A 3 -11.16 8.67 -0.38
N PHE A 4 -9.84 8.55 -0.29
CA PHE A 4 -9.12 8.28 0.95
C PHE A 4 -8.36 9.53 1.34
N THR A 5 -8.68 10.10 2.49
CA THR A 5 -7.91 11.21 3.06
C THR A 5 -6.95 10.64 4.08
N LEU A 6 -5.66 10.70 3.80
CA LEU A 6 -4.62 10.41 4.77
C LEU A 6 -4.22 11.69 5.48
N THR A 7 -4.18 11.66 6.80
CA THR A 7 -3.55 12.70 7.61
C THR A 7 -2.27 12.14 8.20
N LEU A 8 -1.12 12.68 7.77
CA LEU A 8 0.15 12.47 8.44
C LEU A 8 0.21 13.46 9.60
N HIS A 9 0.07 12.95 10.81
CA HIS A 9 0.10 13.79 12.00
C HIS A 9 1.51 14.32 12.25
N ALA A 10 1.62 15.52 12.80
CA ALA A 10 2.89 16.11 13.20
C ALA A 10 3.69 15.10 14.08
N PRO A 11 5.01 14.93 13.84
CA PRO A 11 5.81 13.98 14.61
C PRO A 11 5.77 14.27 16.10
N ASP A 12 5.64 13.23 16.91
CA ASP A 12 5.76 13.31 18.36
C ASP A 12 7.24 13.61 18.72
N PRO A 13 7.55 14.71 19.43
CA PRO A 13 8.91 15.00 19.86
C PRO A 13 9.55 13.90 20.72
N GLU A 14 8.74 13.09 21.41
CA GLU A 14 9.23 11.96 22.20
C GLU A 14 9.51 10.72 21.35
N GLN A 15 8.92 10.62 20.15
CA GLN A 15 9.07 9.52 19.20
C GLN A 15 9.22 10.05 17.77
N PRO A 16 10.32 10.78 17.47
CA PRO A 16 10.47 11.50 16.20
C PRO A 16 10.58 10.59 14.97
N GLU A 17 10.92 9.31 15.16
CA GLU A 17 11.02 8.31 14.10
C GLU A 17 9.67 7.65 13.78
N LEU A 18 8.68 7.76 14.68
CA LEU A 18 7.36 7.16 14.51
C LEU A 18 6.42 8.13 13.78
N GLN A 19 6.01 7.76 12.57
CA GLN A 19 4.97 8.49 11.85
C GLN A 19 3.58 7.98 12.26
N THR A 20 2.76 8.86 12.83
CA THR A 20 1.35 8.58 13.11
C THR A 20 0.49 8.99 11.91
N VAL A 21 -0.40 8.11 11.46
CA VAL A 21 -1.27 8.31 10.29
C VAL A 21 -2.71 7.96 10.64
N SER A 22 -3.66 8.77 10.18
CA SER A 22 -5.08 8.41 10.15
C SER A 22 -5.60 8.43 8.71
N VAL A 23 -6.62 7.61 8.43
CA VAL A 23 -7.24 7.53 7.10
C VAL A 23 -8.75 7.65 7.25
N ASP A 24 -9.34 8.63 6.55
CA ASP A 24 -10.79 8.77 6.42
C ASP A 24 -11.23 8.34 5.02
N GLU A 25 -12.23 7.47 4.96
CA GLU A 25 -12.85 7.02 3.71
C GLU A 25 -14.13 7.80 3.41
N SER A 26 -14.34 8.16 2.15
CA SER A 26 -15.59 8.75 1.69
C SER A 26 -15.89 8.42 0.23
N GLY A 27 -17.15 8.57 -0.18
CA GLY A 27 -17.58 8.30 -1.55
C GLY A 27 -18.06 6.87 -1.77
N ASP A 28 -17.89 6.37 -3.00
CA ASP A 28 -18.36 5.04 -3.40
C ASP A 28 -17.44 3.93 -2.84
N GLU A 29 -18.02 2.78 -2.53
CA GLU A 29 -17.26 1.59 -2.14
C GLU A 29 -16.46 1.05 -3.33
N LEU A 30 -15.19 0.69 -3.08
CA LEU A 30 -14.37 0.02 -4.09
C LEU A 30 -14.87 -1.42 -4.32
N PRO A 31 -14.73 -1.96 -5.54
CA PRO A 31 -14.93 -3.39 -5.77
C PRO A 31 -14.04 -4.24 -4.85
N GLU A 32 -14.39 -5.52 -4.69
CA GLU A 32 -13.71 -6.46 -3.78
C GLU A 32 -12.17 -6.52 -3.93
N TYR A 33 -11.66 -6.42 -5.17
CA TYR A 33 -10.23 -6.37 -5.49
C TYR A 33 -9.71 -4.96 -5.80
N GLY A 34 -10.57 -3.93 -5.65
CA GLY A 34 -10.25 -2.55 -6.01
C GLY A 34 -9.12 -1.96 -5.17
N GLN A 35 -9.04 -2.31 -3.89
CA GLN A 35 -8.01 -1.80 -2.98
C GLN A 35 -6.59 -2.21 -3.40
N VAL A 36 -6.39 -3.46 -3.84
CA VAL A 36 -5.04 -3.90 -4.27
C VAL A 36 -4.63 -3.24 -5.58
N TRP A 37 -5.55 -3.03 -6.51
CA TRP A 37 -5.27 -2.30 -7.76
C TRP A 37 -4.96 -0.82 -7.50
N VAL A 38 -5.73 -0.17 -6.63
CA VAL A 38 -5.47 1.21 -6.22
C VAL A 38 -4.08 1.32 -5.59
N TRP A 39 -3.72 0.37 -4.72
CA TRP A 39 -2.42 0.36 -4.08
C TRP A 39 -1.27 0.13 -5.07
N ASP A 40 -1.39 -0.83 -5.99
CA ASP A 40 -0.35 -1.10 -7.00
C ASP A 40 -0.06 0.14 -7.84
N ILE A 41 -1.11 0.82 -8.31
CA ILE A 41 -0.99 2.05 -9.09
C ILE A 41 -0.35 3.16 -8.26
N LEU A 42 -0.85 3.38 -7.03
CA LEU A 42 -0.32 4.41 -6.14
C LEU A 42 1.17 4.19 -5.86
N TYR A 43 1.55 2.95 -5.55
CA TYR A 43 2.93 2.58 -5.26
C TYR A 43 3.84 2.81 -6.47
N ALA A 44 3.41 2.39 -7.66
CA ALA A 44 4.17 2.62 -8.89
C ALA A 44 4.32 4.12 -9.21
N GLN A 45 3.25 4.92 -9.03
CA GLN A 45 3.29 6.38 -9.18
C GLN A 45 4.28 7.03 -8.19
N GLN A 46 4.27 6.59 -6.93
CA GLN A 46 5.17 7.17 -5.93
C GLN A 46 6.62 6.75 -6.14
N LEU A 47 6.90 5.51 -6.55
CA LEU A 47 8.27 5.10 -6.92
C LEU A 47 8.79 5.88 -8.14
N PHE A 48 7.94 6.12 -9.13
CA PHE A 48 8.28 6.96 -10.26
C PHE A 48 8.63 8.39 -9.81
N ALA A 49 7.78 8.99 -8.98
CA ALA A 49 8.00 10.34 -8.46
C ALA A 49 9.22 10.48 -7.54
N LEU A 50 9.53 9.44 -6.76
CA LEU A 50 10.69 9.40 -5.86
C LEU A 50 12.02 9.21 -6.61
N GLY A 51 12.01 8.62 -7.80
CA GLY A 51 13.22 8.40 -8.59
C GLY A 51 14.18 7.39 -7.95
N ASP A 52 15.49 7.56 -8.20
CA ASP A 52 16.54 6.77 -7.55
C ASP A 52 17.09 7.51 -6.31
N THR A 53 16.23 7.64 -5.31
CA THR A 53 16.55 8.31 -4.04
C THR A 53 16.53 7.32 -2.87
N GLN A 54 17.20 7.67 -1.76
CA GLN A 54 17.22 6.84 -0.55
C GLN A 54 15.81 6.49 -0.04
N PRO A 55 14.84 7.43 0.03
CA PRO A 55 13.47 7.09 0.46
C PRO A 55 12.78 6.05 -0.44
N ALA A 56 13.07 6.03 -1.75
CA ALA A 56 12.57 5.00 -2.66
C ALA A 56 13.16 3.62 -2.34
N GLN A 57 14.45 3.57 -2.02
CA GLN A 57 15.15 2.35 -1.65
C GLN A 57 14.65 1.81 -0.32
N ASP A 58 14.48 2.68 0.68
CA ASP A 58 13.96 2.33 2.00
C ASP A 58 12.51 1.81 1.91
N LEU A 59 11.64 2.49 1.15
CA LEU A 59 10.25 2.06 0.93
C LEU A 59 10.19 0.65 0.32
N LYS A 60 11.01 0.39 -0.71
CA LYS A 60 11.12 -0.93 -1.31
C LYS A 60 11.60 -1.97 -0.31
N GLU A 61 12.65 -1.67 0.45
CA GLU A 61 13.20 -2.61 1.42
C GLU A 61 12.18 -2.98 2.50
N ILE A 62 11.48 -2.00 3.07
CA ILE A 62 10.40 -2.19 4.04
C ILE A 62 9.35 -3.16 3.47
N LEU A 63 8.80 -2.84 2.30
CA LEU A 63 7.74 -3.63 1.67
C LEU A 63 8.23 -5.02 1.27
N GLU A 64 9.42 -5.14 0.68
CA GLU A 64 9.98 -6.41 0.22
C GLU A 64 10.29 -7.35 1.38
N LEU A 65 10.88 -6.85 2.48
CA LEU A 65 11.14 -7.65 3.68
C LEU A 65 9.83 -8.12 4.31
N TRP A 66 8.85 -7.23 4.46
CA TRP A 66 7.52 -7.58 4.94
C TRP A 66 6.87 -8.65 4.05
N ALA A 67 6.90 -8.47 2.73
CA ALA A 67 6.28 -9.37 1.77
C ALA A 67 6.93 -10.76 1.75
N VAL A 68 8.27 -10.86 1.84
CA VAL A 68 8.96 -12.14 2.00
C VAL A 68 8.46 -12.86 3.26
N ASN A 69 8.39 -12.15 4.39
CA ASN A 69 7.91 -12.72 5.65
C ASN A 69 6.44 -13.15 5.56
N MET A 70 5.61 -12.41 4.84
CA MET A 70 4.19 -12.68 4.70
C MET A 70 3.85 -13.73 3.63
N SER A 71 4.70 -13.94 2.63
CA SER A 71 4.45 -14.87 1.51
C SER A 71 4.12 -16.30 1.97
N SER A 72 4.74 -16.77 3.04
CA SER A 72 4.48 -18.09 3.64
C SER A 72 3.18 -18.16 4.47
N LYS A 73 2.52 -17.01 4.71
CA LYS A 73 1.36 -16.86 5.58
C LYS A 73 0.07 -16.58 4.81
N VAL A 74 0.13 -16.36 3.49
CA VAL A 74 -1.04 -15.98 2.66
C VAL A 74 -2.20 -16.99 2.70
N PHE A 75 -1.96 -18.25 3.06
CA PHE A 75 -3.02 -19.26 3.23
C PHE A 75 -3.43 -19.50 4.69
N GLN A 76 -2.84 -18.78 5.65
CA GLN A 76 -3.24 -18.84 7.05
C GLN A 76 -4.49 -17.98 7.28
N PRO A 77 -5.35 -18.33 8.25
CA PRO A 77 -6.51 -17.51 8.59
C PRO A 77 -6.09 -16.08 8.95
N HIS A 78 -6.76 -15.07 8.38
CA HIS A 78 -6.40 -13.66 8.56
C HIS A 78 -6.34 -13.26 10.05
N GLN A 79 -7.31 -13.70 10.86
CA GLN A 79 -7.31 -13.44 12.31
C GLN A 79 -6.06 -14.00 13.02
N HIS A 80 -5.51 -15.13 12.56
CA HIS A 80 -4.28 -15.70 13.12
C HIS A 80 -3.06 -14.81 12.83
N ILE A 81 -3.01 -14.22 11.65
CA ILE A 81 -1.96 -13.29 11.22
C ILE A 81 -2.07 -11.98 12.00
N LEU A 82 -3.28 -11.42 12.07
CA LEU A 82 -3.61 -10.21 12.83
C LEU A 82 -3.22 -10.34 14.31
N ASN A 83 -3.65 -11.41 14.98
CA ASN A 83 -3.35 -11.62 16.40
C ASN A 83 -1.85 -11.76 16.71
N LYS A 84 -1.01 -12.04 15.71
CA LYS A 84 0.44 -12.15 15.84
C LYS A 84 1.18 -10.86 15.47
N GLY A 85 0.46 -9.79 15.08
CA GLY A 85 1.06 -8.52 14.68
C GLY A 85 1.79 -8.59 13.35
N TYR A 86 1.51 -9.57 12.48
CA TYR A 86 2.22 -9.71 11.20
C TYR A 86 1.71 -8.76 10.11
N LEU A 87 0.57 -8.09 10.34
CA LEU A 87 0.00 -7.16 9.38
C LEU A 87 0.64 -5.77 9.42
N ASP A 88 1.43 -5.47 10.46
CA ASP A 88 2.19 -4.22 10.55
C ASP A 88 3.31 -4.20 9.50
N LEU A 89 3.27 -3.19 8.63
CA LEU A 89 4.20 -3.01 7.52
C LEU A 89 5.54 -2.42 7.96
N SER A 90 5.53 -1.60 9.02
CA SER A 90 6.72 -0.92 9.53
C SER A 90 6.57 -0.67 11.03
N GLU A 91 7.66 -0.83 11.77
CA GLU A 91 7.74 -0.46 13.19
C GLU A 91 7.70 1.07 13.41
N ASN A 92 7.99 1.84 12.36
CA ASN A 92 8.03 3.30 12.37
C ASN A 92 6.71 3.93 11.86
N LEU A 93 5.66 3.14 11.70
CA LEU A 93 4.34 3.60 11.28
C LEU A 93 3.30 3.19 12.33
N LYS A 94 2.52 4.17 12.80
CA LYS A 94 1.33 3.93 13.63
C LYS A 94 0.09 4.36 12.86
N LEU A 95 -0.75 3.41 12.46
CA LEU A 95 -2.08 3.72 11.95
C LEU A 95 -3.05 3.91 13.12
N VAL A 96 -3.77 5.03 13.14
CA VAL A 96 -4.83 5.31 14.11
C VAL A 96 -6.17 4.90 13.50
N THR A 97 -6.77 3.86 14.08
CA THR A 97 -8.07 3.32 13.67
C THR A 97 -9.22 3.67 14.64
N ASP A 98 -8.90 4.04 15.88
CA ASP A 98 -9.87 4.51 16.88
C ASP A 98 -9.89 6.04 16.91
N GLU A 99 -11.07 6.63 16.71
CA GLU A 99 -11.28 8.08 16.78
C GLU A 99 -10.88 8.68 18.14
N THR A 100 -10.94 7.89 19.22
CA THR A 100 -10.53 8.36 20.55
C THR A 100 -9.02 8.44 20.73
N GLU A 101 -8.25 7.72 19.89
CA GLU A 101 -6.79 7.77 19.85
C GLU A 101 -6.27 8.77 18.80
N ARG A 102 -7.16 9.35 17.99
CA ARG A 102 -6.81 10.30 16.93
C ARG A 102 -6.21 11.57 17.55
N PRO A 103 -4.97 11.95 17.17
CA PRO A 103 -4.40 13.21 17.59
C PRO A 103 -5.30 14.38 17.21
N ALA A 104 -5.41 15.35 18.11
CA ALA A 104 -6.09 16.60 17.79
C ALA A 104 -5.34 17.31 16.64
N PRO A 105 -6.04 18.00 15.73
CA PRO A 105 -5.41 18.72 14.63
C PRO A 105 -4.32 19.68 15.14
N ALA A 106 -3.13 19.60 14.57
CA ALA A 106 -1.97 20.36 14.97
C ALA A 106 -1.30 21.10 13.80
N ASP A 107 -0.61 22.20 14.12
CA ASP A 107 0.28 22.86 13.17
C ASP A 107 1.40 21.89 12.79
N GLY A 108 1.46 21.53 11.50
CA GLY A 108 2.40 20.53 10.98
C GLY A 108 1.72 19.27 10.44
N ASP A 109 0.44 19.06 10.72
CA ASP A 109 -0.33 17.98 10.09
C ASP A 109 -0.37 18.16 8.57
N ARG A 110 -0.20 17.05 7.84
CA ARG A 110 -0.23 17.02 6.38
C ARG A 110 -1.38 16.16 5.91
N ARG A 111 -2.31 16.79 5.19
CA ARG A 111 -3.45 16.11 4.57
C ARG A 111 -3.13 15.77 3.12
N ILE A 112 -3.31 14.51 2.76
CA ILE A 112 -3.09 13.97 1.43
C ILE A 112 -4.36 13.22 1.01
N GLU A 113 -4.91 13.55 -0.16
CA GLU A 113 -6.11 12.93 -0.69
C GLU A 113 -5.75 12.01 -1.86
N VAL A 114 -6.23 10.77 -1.80
CA VAL A 114 -6.18 9.79 -2.88
C VAL A 114 -7.58 9.64 -3.45
N GLN A 115 -7.77 10.11 -4.67
CA GLN A 115 -9.03 10.03 -5.40
C GLN A 115 -9.00 8.87 -6.38
N VAL A 116 -10.04 8.05 -6.36
CA VAL A 116 -10.18 6.89 -7.23
C VAL A 116 -11.41 7.04 -8.11
N THR A 117 -11.18 7.04 -9.41
CA THR A 117 -12.24 7.03 -10.43
C THR A 117 -12.09 5.83 -11.35
N GLY A 118 -13.18 5.37 -11.95
CA GLY A 118 -13.14 4.20 -12.83
C GLY A 118 -14.47 3.47 -12.87
N GLN A 119 -14.62 2.61 -13.88
CA GLN A 119 -15.77 1.72 -14.02
C GLN A 119 -15.43 0.32 -13.52
N VAL A 120 -16.43 -0.42 -13.05
CA VAL A 120 -16.26 -1.82 -12.64
C VAL A 120 -15.67 -2.63 -13.79
N GLY A 121 -14.61 -3.39 -13.52
CA GLY A 121 -13.92 -4.22 -14.51
C GLY A 121 -12.90 -3.49 -15.38
N GLN A 122 -12.63 -2.21 -15.12
CA GLN A 122 -11.52 -1.45 -15.71
C GLN A 122 -10.49 -1.11 -14.63
N MET A 123 -9.26 -0.84 -15.07
CA MET A 123 -8.21 -0.35 -14.17
C MET A 123 -8.63 1.05 -13.66
N PRO A 124 -8.63 1.29 -12.34
CA PRO A 124 -9.00 2.60 -11.82
C PRO A 124 -7.95 3.64 -12.15
N GLU A 125 -8.37 4.90 -12.26
CA GLU A 125 -7.48 6.04 -12.22
C GLU A 125 -7.31 6.49 -10.77
N VAL A 126 -6.04 6.61 -10.35
CA VAL A 126 -5.66 7.05 -9.00
C VAL A 126 -4.97 8.41 -9.13
N ALA A 127 -5.53 9.42 -8.47
CA ALA A 127 -4.98 10.76 -8.40
C ALA A 127 -4.62 11.11 -6.96
N VAL A 128 -3.50 11.81 -6.76
CA VAL A 128 -3.00 12.22 -5.45
C VAL A 128 -2.95 13.74 -5.37
N SER A 129 -3.50 14.29 -4.29
CA SER A 129 -3.48 15.72 -3.97
C SER A 129 -2.91 15.97 -2.57
N PRO A 130 -2.01 16.95 -2.38
CA PRO A 130 -1.42 17.80 -3.40
C PRO A 130 -0.45 17.01 -4.32
N GLU A 131 -0.24 17.47 -5.55
CA GLU A 131 0.66 16.81 -6.52
C GLU A 131 2.13 16.82 -6.06
N SER A 132 2.52 17.91 -5.39
CA SER A 132 3.87 18.11 -4.85
C SER A 132 3.94 17.66 -3.39
N LEU A 133 4.35 16.42 -3.20
CA LEU A 133 4.67 15.84 -1.89
C LEU A 133 6.19 15.74 -1.70
N GLU A 134 6.62 15.97 -0.45
CA GLU A 134 7.97 15.68 0.00
C GLU A 134 8.25 14.17 -0.06
N ALA A 135 9.51 13.77 -0.15
CA ALA A 135 9.87 12.37 -0.35
C ALA A 135 9.32 11.46 0.79
N ASN A 136 9.44 11.89 2.04
CA ASN A 136 8.93 11.12 3.18
C ASN A 136 7.40 11.07 3.21
N ASP A 137 6.71 12.14 2.81
CA ASP A 137 5.24 12.14 2.70
C ASP A 137 4.76 11.08 1.69
N ARG A 138 5.50 10.89 0.59
CA ARG A 138 5.20 9.84 -0.41
C ARG A 138 5.39 8.43 0.15
N VAL A 139 6.45 8.21 0.94
CA VAL A 139 6.69 6.93 1.62
C VAL A 139 5.55 6.63 2.58
N HIS A 140 5.20 7.57 3.46
CA HIS A 140 4.13 7.39 4.44
C HIS A 140 2.74 7.32 3.80
N LEU A 141 2.52 7.95 2.65
CA LEU A 141 1.31 7.77 1.86
C LEU A 141 1.12 6.31 1.43
N VAL A 142 2.15 5.70 0.84
CA VAL A 142 2.10 4.31 0.37
C VAL A 142 1.92 3.34 1.54
N LEU A 143 2.71 3.52 2.60
CA LEU A 143 2.67 2.64 3.77
C LEU A 143 1.37 2.82 4.56
N GLY A 144 0.93 4.05 4.78
CA GLY A 144 -0.29 4.38 5.51
C GLY A 144 -1.54 3.82 4.84
N LEU A 145 -1.66 3.97 3.52
CA LEU A 145 -2.82 3.42 2.80
C LEU A 145 -2.81 1.89 2.76
N ALA A 146 -1.64 1.26 2.56
CA ALA A 146 -1.55 -0.19 2.66
C ALA A 146 -1.86 -0.71 4.07
N GLN A 147 -1.38 -0.03 5.11
CA GLN A 147 -1.64 -0.44 6.49
C GLN A 147 -3.14 -0.39 6.80
N HIS A 148 -3.80 0.66 6.31
CA HIS A 148 -5.24 0.83 6.42
C HIS A 148 -6.00 -0.31 5.71
N PHE A 149 -5.67 -0.60 4.46
CA PHE A 149 -6.30 -1.71 3.73
C PHE A 149 -5.98 -3.09 4.33
N ASN A 150 -4.78 -3.30 4.87
CA ASN A 150 -4.40 -4.55 5.55
C ASN A 150 -5.32 -4.84 6.73
N TYR A 151 -5.78 -3.82 7.45
CA TYR A 151 -6.69 -3.97 8.59
C TYR A 151 -8.17 -4.01 8.18
N ALA A 152 -8.54 -3.33 7.10
CA ALA A 152 -9.92 -3.26 6.64
C ALA A 152 -10.37 -4.45 5.77
N ASN A 153 -9.45 -5.09 5.04
CA ASN A 153 -9.77 -6.10 4.04
C ASN A 153 -8.82 -7.30 4.11
N ASP A 154 -9.39 -8.46 4.45
CA ASP A 154 -8.65 -9.71 4.61
C ASP A 154 -8.04 -10.20 3.29
N LYS A 155 -8.73 -9.99 2.16
CA LYS A 155 -8.23 -10.31 0.82
C LYS A 155 -7.05 -9.44 0.44
N PHE A 156 -7.12 -8.14 0.75
CA PHE A 156 -5.98 -7.24 0.51
C PHE A 156 -4.75 -7.71 1.27
N GLY A 157 -4.86 -7.94 2.59
CA GLY A 157 -3.72 -8.39 3.39
C GLY A 157 -3.16 -9.75 2.97
N ARG A 158 -4.00 -10.60 2.37
CA ARG A 158 -3.56 -11.87 1.77
C ARG A 158 -2.80 -11.68 0.47
N GLU A 159 -3.25 -10.76 -0.40
CA GLU A 159 -2.77 -10.63 -1.77
C GLU A 159 -1.56 -9.70 -1.88
N LEU A 160 -1.51 -8.64 -1.07
CA LEU A 160 -0.45 -7.63 -1.08
C LEU A 160 0.98 -8.21 -1.10
N PRO A 161 1.35 -9.24 -0.29
CA PRO A 161 2.70 -9.80 -0.33
C PRO A 161 3.09 -10.33 -1.71
N ILE A 162 2.14 -10.94 -2.43
CA ILE A 162 2.40 -11.48 -3.77
C ILE A 162 2.55 -10.36 -4.78
N HIS A 163 1.75 -9.30 -4.67
CA HIS A 163 1.86 -8.11 -5.51
C HIS A 163 3.20 -7.39 -5.33
N VAL A 164 3.63 -7.17 -4.09
CA VAL A 164 4.95 -6.59 -3.76
C VAL A 164 6.08 -7.42 -4.38
N LEU A 165 6.05 -8.75 -4.22
CA LEU A 165 7.08 -9.63 -4.77
C LEU A 165 7.05 -9.67 -6.31
N ALA A 166 5.87 -9.55 -6.91
CA ALA A 166 5.73 -9.45 -8.35
C ALA A 166 6.31 -8.14 -8.89
N LEU A 167 6.02 -7.00 -8.24
CA LEU A 167 6.63 -5.71 -8.59
C LEU A 167 8.14 -5.71 -8.40
N ARG A 168 8.65 -6.29 -7.32
CA ARG A 168 10.09 -6.51 -7.13
C ARG A 168 10.71 -7.27 -8.30
N LYS A 169 10.08 -8.37 -8.72
CA LYS A 169 10.55 -9.16 -9.87
C LYS A 169 10.49 -8.35 -11.17
N TYR A 170 9.40 -7.63 -11.40
CA TYR A 170 9.25 -6.74 -12.55
C TYR A 170 10.38 -5.71 -12.61
N HIS A 171 10.70 -5.10 -11.47
CA HIS A 171 11.75 -4.09 -11.40
C HIS A 171 13.17 -4.64 -11.56
N ALA A 172 13.39 -5.89 -11.19
CA ALA A 172 14.67 -6.57 -11.36
C ALA A 172 14.89 -7.06 -12.80
N ASP A 173 13.82 -7.55 -13.46
CA ASP A 173 13.92 -8.29 -14.71
C ASP A 173 13.53 -7.47 -15.95
N ILE A 174 12.70 -6.43 -15.81
CA ILE A 174 12.02 -5.77 -16.94
C ILE A 174 12.33 -4.26 -17.00
N GLN A 175 11.90 -3.47 -16.02
CA GLN A 175 12.04 -2.01 -16.05
C GLN A 175 12.47 -1.43 -14.70
N LEU A 176 13.35 -0.43 -14.68
CA LEU A 176 13.70 0.24 -13.43
C LEU A 176 12.48 0.99 -12.85
N PRO A 177 12.33 1.06 -11.50
CA PRO A 177 11.13 1.62 -10.86
C PRO A 177 10.82 3.08 -11.20
N HIS A 178 11.84 3.86 -11.57
CA HIS A 178 11.71 5.30 -11.87
C HIS A 178 11.44 5.59 -13.36
N THR A 179 11.06 4.58 -14.14
CA THR A 179 10.71 4.73 -15.56
C THR A 179 9.21 4.91 -15.73
N ARG A 180 8.80 5.61 -16.80
CA ARG A 180 7.38 5.81 -17.11
C ARG A 180 6.69 4.47 -17.39
N GLU A 181 7.39 3.60 -18.10
CA GLU A 181 6.96 2.26 -18.44
C GLU A 181 6.74 1.40 -17.19
N ALA A 182 7.59 1.51 -16.17
CA ALA A 182 7.36 0.80 -14.91
C ALA A 182 6.11 1.31 -14.17
N MET A 183 5.88 2.62 -14.20
CA MET A 183 4.69 3.21 -13.60
C MET A 183 3.39 2.72 -14.27
N ASP A 184 3.39 2.64 -15.61
CA ASP A 184 2.21 2.28 -16.39
C ASP A 184 1.96 0.75 -16.43
N ASP A 185 3.01 -0.06 -16.62
CA ASP A 185 2.87 -1.52 -16.84
C ASP A 185 3.06 -2.37 -15.57
N GLY A 186 3.82 -1.87 -14.59
CA GLY A 186 4.13 -2.59 -13.34
C GLY A 186 2.89 -3.09 -12.59
N PRO A 187 1.87 -2.25 -12.35
CA PRO A 187 0.63 -2.68 -11.71
C PRO A 187 -0.06 -3.85 -12.42
N MET A 188 -0.13 -3.81 -13.76
CA MET A 188 -0.74 -4.89 -14.54
C MET A 188 0.05 -6.19 -14.46
N TYR A 189 1.38 -6.11 -14.46
CA TYR A 189 2.23 -7.27 -14.24
C TYR A 189 1.98 -7.90 -12.85
N ALA A 190 1.88 -7.06 -11.80
CA ALA A 190 1.61 -7.53 -10.44
C ALA A 190 0.28 -8.29 -10.35
N ILE A 191 -0.78 -7.72 -10.91
CA ILE A 191 -2.11 -8.33 -10.98
C ILE A 191 -2.06 -9.68 -11.69
N GLN A 192 -1.42 -9.76 -12.86
CA GLN A 192 -1.31 -11.01 -13.62
C GLN A 192 -0.57 -12.09 -12.83
N LYS A 193 0.55 -11.74 -12.17
CA LYS A 193 1.33 -12.70 -11.37
C LYS A 193 0.63 -13.15 -10.11
N ALA A 194 -0.11 -12.28 -9.45
CA ALA A 194 -0.94 -12.67 -8.33
C ALA A 194 -2.06 -13.64 -8.77
N MET A 195 -2.73 -13.36 -9.88
CA MET A 195 -3.74 -14.27 -10.44
C MET A 195 -3.16 -15.65 -10.77
N GLU A 196 -2.01 -15.70 -11.48
CA GLU A 196 -1.31 -16.96 -11.77
C GLU A 196 -0.98 -17.74 -10.48
N TYR A 197 -0.47 -17.05 -9.46
CA TYR A 197 -0.10 -17.66 -8.18
C TYR A 197 -1.30 -18.27 -7.45
N PHE A 198 -2.37 -17.50 -7.26
CA PHE A 198 -3.55 -17.99 -6.53
C PHE A 198 -4.33 -19.05 -7.31
N GLN A 199 -4.35 -18.99 -8.64
CA GLN A 199 -4.91 -20.07 -9.46
C GLN A 199 -4.12 -21.37 -9.32
N ALA A 200 -2.79 -21.30 -9.37
CA ALA A 200 -1.93 -22.47 -9.19
C ALA A 200 -2.08 -23.08 -7.79
N ALA A 201 -2.14 -22.25 -6.75
CA ALA A 201 -2.33 -22.72 -5.38
C ALA A 201 -3.69 -23.40 -5.14
N ASN A 202 -4.75 -22.88 -5.77
CA ASN A 202 -6.10 -23.47 -5.70
C ASN A 202 -6.20 -24.78 -6.50
N GLN A 203 -5.41 -24.95 -7.57
CA GLN A 203 -5.33 -26.21 -8.31
C GLN A 203 -4.49 -27.26 -7.57
N GLY A 204 -3.47 -26.84 -6.81
CA GLY A 204 -2.62 -27.71 -6.01
C GLY A 204 -3.24 -28.21 -4.70
N THR A 205 -4.39 -27.68 -4.28
CA THR A 205 -5.11 -28.06 -3.05
C THR A 205 -6.20 -29.11 -3.28
N VAL A 206 -6.39 -29.58 -4.52
CA VAL A 206 -7.24 -30.73 -4.87
C VAL A 206 -6.35 -31.97 -5.09
N GLN A 207 -5.78 -32.51 -4.00
CA GLN A 207 -5.25 -33.88 -3.94
C GLN A 207 -5.53 -34.50 -2.57
#